data_AF-X6LCX4-F1
#
_entry.id   AF-X6LCX4-F1
#
_cell.length_a   1.000
_cell.length_b   1.000
_cell.length_c   1.000
_cell.angle_alpha   90.00
_cell.angle_beta   90.00
_cell.angle_gamma   90.00
#
_symmetry.space_group_name_H-M   'P 1'
#
loop_
_entity.id
_entity.type
_entity.pdbx_description
1 polymer ?
#
loop_
_entity_poly.entity_id
_entity_poly.type
_entity_poly.pdbx_seq_one_letter_code
_entity_poly.pdbx_strand_id
1 'polypeptide(L)'
;RVLETPNNPISIALTLTCLTTENQKDMTNISKLGSMLFSRCVSGCRIVVPGEKKKIGNFQFDDYGAHITGGYPAPYLTVAAAIGMKQWEINEFIFRLTKCLHSLLKVKKSNLSNFVAQMTIAPSLPI
;
A
#
# COMPACT_ATOMS: atom_id res chain seq x y z
N ARG A 1 -4.83 6.59 3.60
CA ARG A 1 -4.29 7.95 3.85
C ARG A 1 -2.77 7.90 3.70
N VAL A 2 -2.09 8.93 3.21
CA VAL A 2 -0.61 9.00 3.21
C VAL A 2 -0.09 9.34 4.61
N LEU A 3 0.99 8.70 5.06
CA LEU A 3 1.67 9.02 6.32
C LEU A 3 2.62 10.20 6.15
N GLU A 4 2.58 11.13 7.11
CA GLU A 4 3.50 12.26 7.16
C GLU A 4 4.85 11.79 7.70
N THR A 5 5.88 11.86 6.86
CA THR A 5 7.24 11.41 7.18
C THR A 5 8.25 12.42 6.60
N PRO A 6 8.34 13.65 7.15
CA PRO A 6 9.13 14.73 6.55
C PRO A 6 10.63 14.41 6.44
N ASN A 7 11.13 13.52 7.28
CA ASN A 7 12.53 13.08 7.28
C ASN A 7 12.81 11.86 6.37
N ASN A 8 11.82 11.41 5.58
CA ASN A 8 11.97 10.31 4.63
C ASN A 8 11.66 10.79 3.21
N PRO A 9 12.67 11.25 2.46
CA PRO A 9 12.45 11.85 1.13
C PRO A 9 12.19 10.82 0.02
N ILE A 10 12.39 9.53 0.29
CA ILE A 10 12.39 8.48 -0.75
C ILE A 10 11.17 7.56 -0.64
N SER A 11 10.84 7.12 0.57
CA SER A 11 9.77 6.16 0.79
C SER A 11 8.52 6.82 1.34
N ILE A 12 7.38 6.38 0.82
CA ILE A 12 6.04 6.86 1.14
C ILE A 12 5.27 5.69 1.75
N ALA A 13 4.51 5.96 2.79
CA ALA A 13 3.64 4.97 3.41
C ALA A 13 2.16 5.38 3.32
N LEU A 14 1.30 4.40 3.03
CA LEU A 14 -0.14 4.53 2.85
C LEU A 14 -0.85 3.66 3.88
N THR A 15 -1.63 4.27 4.77
CA THR A 15 -2.45 3.51 5.73
C THR A 15 -3.49 2.66 5.03
N LEU A 16 -3.66 1.43 5.52
CA LEU A 16 -4.61 0.44 5.03
C LEU A 16 -5.78 0.21 5.99
N THR A 17 -6.07 1.19 6.85
CA THR A 17 -7.20 1.15 7.80
C THR A 17 -8.56 1.01 7.11
N CYS A 18 -8.67 1.32 5.81
CA CYS A 18 -9.90 1.03 5.06
C CYS A 18 -10.14 -0.48 4.85
N LEU A 19 -9.12 -1.31 5.01
CA LEU A 19 -9.20 -2.76 4.85
C LEU A 19 -9.27 -3.52 6.19
N THR A 20 -9.14 -2.82 7.33
CA THR A 20 -9.31 -3.42 8.65
C THR A 20 -10.79 -3.55 8.97
N THR A 21 -11.22 -4.74 9.38
CA THR A 21 -12.57 -4.95 9.93
C THR A 21 -12.64 -4.46 11.37
N GLU A 22 -13.87 -4.27 11.90
CA GLU A 22 -14.10 -3.83 13.29
C GLU A 22 -13.35 -4.69 14.32
N ASN A 23 -13.10 -5.95 13.99
CA ASN A 23 -12.40 -6.87 14.88
C ASN A 23 -10.87 -6.71 14.92
N GLN A 24 -10.25 -5.84 14.11
CA GLN A 24 -8.80 -5.53 13.98
C GLN A 24 -7.81 -6.72 13.88
N LYS A 25 -8.26 -7.95 14.13
CA LYS A 25 -7.50 -9.20 14.09
C LYS A 25 -7.51 -9.82 12.70
N ASP A 26 -8.53 -9.54 11.90
CA ASP A 26 -8.61 -10.06 10.54
C ASP A 26 -7.81 -9.17 9.58
N MET A 27 -6.53 -9.53 9.44
CA MET A 27 -5.59 -8.90 8.51
C MET A 27 -5.58 -9.58 7.13
N THR A 28 -6.51 -10.50 6.86
CA THR A 28 -6.52 -11.31 5.64
C THR A 28 -6.59 -10.44 4.38
N ASN A 29 -7.42 -9.39 4.39
CA ASN A 29 -7.55 -8.48 3.25
C ASN A 29 -6.27 -7.67 3.00
N ILE A 30 -5.51 -7.34 4.05
CA ILE A 30 -4.26 -6.59 3.96
C ILE A 30 -3.17 -7.46 3.35
N SER A 31 -3.01 -8.70 3.83
CA SER A 31 -2.08 -9.67 3.22
C SER A 31 -2.49 -10.00 1.78
N LYS A 32 -3.80 -10.15 1.52
CA LYS A 32 -4.34 -10.40 0.17
C LYS A 32 -4.06 -9.24 -0.79
N LEU A 33 -4.12 -7.98 -0.34
CA LEU A 33 -3.72 -6.83 -1.14
C LEU A 33 -2.30 -6.98 -1.67
N GLY A 34 -1.35 -7.38 -0.81
CA GLY A 34 0.04 -7.64 -1.20
C GLY A 34 0.14 -8.67 -2.34
N SER A 35 -0.53 -9.82 -2.18
CA SER A 35 -0.57 -10.87 -3.22
C SER A 35 -1.25 -10.39 -4.51
N MET A 36 -2.29 -9.56 -4.41
CA MET A 36 -3.00 -8.99 -5.57
C MET A 36 -2.15 -8.00 -6.36
N LEU A 37 -1.34 -7.18 -5.67
CA LEU A 37 -0.38 -6.26 -6.29
C LEU A 37 0.73 -7.04 -6.99
N PHE A 38 1.34 -8.01 -6.30
CA PHE A 38 2.41 -8.84 -6.86
C PHE A 38 1.95 -9.60 -8.12
N SER A 39 0.79 -10.27 -8.07
CA SER A 39 0.20 -10.97 -9.22
C SER A 39 -0.18 -10.05 -10.39
N ARG A 40 -0.31 -8.74 -10.15
CA ARG A 40 -0.53 -7.72 -11.19
C ARG A 40 0.76 -7.01 -11.54
N CYS A 41 1.91 -7.65 -11.38
CA CYS A 41 3.22 -7.13 -11.75
C CYS A 41 3.59 -5.81 -11.06
N VAL A 42 3.11 -5.57 -9.84
CA VAL A 42 3.60 -4.48 -8.98
C VAL A 42 4.68 -5.06 -8.06
N SER A 43 5.91 -4.57 -8.22
CA SER A 43 7.05 -4.94 -7.38
C SER A 43 7.48 -3.75 -6.51
N GLY A 44 8.38 -4.00 -5.54
CA GLY A 44 8.96 -2.95 -4.68
C GLY A 44 8.02 -2.39 -3.60
N CYS A 45 6.75 -2.81 -3.58
CA CYS A 45 5.83 -2.45 -2.51
C CYS A 45 5.88 -3.45 -1.36
N ARG A 46 5.82 -2.96 -0.11
CA ARG A 46 5.82 -3.83 1.09
C ARG A 46 4.63 -3.50 1.99
N ILE A 47 3.87 -4.53 2.34
CA ILE A 47 2.80 -4.47 3.35
C ILE A 47 3.43 -4.65 4.73
N VAL A 48 3.09 -3.78 5.68
CA VAL A 48 3.48 -3.87 7.08
C VAL A 48 2.23 -4.04 7.91
N VAL A 49 2.20 -5.12 8.71
CA VAL A 49 1.09 -5.48 9.60
C VAL A 49 1.56 -5.36 11.05
N PRO A 50 0.81 -4.65 11.92
CA PRO A 50 1.12 -4.60 13.35
C PRO A 50 1.09 -5.99 13.99
N GLY A 51 2.00 -6.25 14.92
CA GLY A 51 2.10 -7.52 15.64
C GLY A 51 2.80 -8.66 14.88
N GLU A 52 3.32 -8.42 13.67
CA GLU A 52 4.07 -9.41 12.91
C GLU A 52 5.32 -9.83 13.70
N LYS A 53 5.44 -11.11 14.04
CA LYS A 53 6.62 -11.64 14.75
C LYS A 53 7.52 -12.39 13.79
N LYS A 54 8.81 -12.07 13.82
CA LYS A 54 9.80 -12.75 12.97
C LYS A 54 11.05 -13.11 13.74
N LYS A 55 11.47 -14.37 13.63
CA LYS A 55 12.76 -14.84 14.13
C LYS A 55 13.80 -14.82 13.01
N ILE A 56 14.92 -14.14 13.23
CA ILE A 56 16.06 -14.10 12.30
C ILE A 56 17.30 -14.52 13.10
N GLY A 57 17.81 -15.72 12.81
CA GLY A 57 18.86 -16.34 13.62
C GLY A 57 18.41 -16.50 15.07
N ASN A 58 19.19 -15.92 15.99
CA ASN A 58 18.91 -15.96 17.43
C ASN A 58 18.04 -14.79 17.93
N PHE A 59 17.67 -13.87 17.04
CA PHE A 59 16.92 -12.67 17.41
C PHE A 59 15.44 -12.84 17.07
N GLN A 60 14.58 -12.47 18.01
CA GLN A 60 13.14 -12.34 17.79
C GLN A 60 12.80 -10.86 17.66
N PHE A 61 12.13 -10.52 16.56
CA PHE A 61 11.60 -9.19 16.30
C PHE A 61 10.09 -9.24 16.48
N ASP A 62 9.59 -8.52 17.47
CA ASP A 62 8.18 -8.16 17.53
C ASP A 62 7.94 -6.95 16.62
N ASP A 63 6.79 -6.90 15.94
CA ASP A 63 6.44 -5.86 14.96
C ASP A 63 7.42 -5.75 13.78
N TYR A 64 7.86 -6.89 13.26
CA TYR A 64 8.83 -6.97 12.19
C TYR A 64 8.41 -6.17 10.95
N GLY A 65 9.33 -5.35 10.45
CA GLY A 65 9.10 -4.47 9.29
C GLY A 65 8.47 -3.12 9.63
N ALA A 66 7.94 -2.92 10.85
CA ALA A 66 7.43 -1.63 11.31
C ALA A 66 8.51 -0.74 11.93
N HIS A 67 9.67 -1.30 12.28
CA HIS A 67 10.81 -0.61 12.89
C HIS A 67 10.47 0.07 14.24
N ILE A 68 9.48 -0.45 14.95
CA ILE A 68 9.05 0.00 16.27
C ILE A 68 8.68 -1.23 17.11
N THR A 69 8.82 -1.15 18.43
CA THR A 69 8.31 -2.17 19.35
C THR A 69 7.06 -1.64 20.04
N GLY A 70 6.04 -2.50 20.19
CA GLY A 70 4.79 -2.14 20.89
C GLY A 70 3.62 -1.83 19.95
N GLY A 71 3.74 -2.22 18.68
CA GLY A 71 2.68 -2.04 17.69
C GLY A 71 2.70 -0.66 17.04
N TYR A 72 2.84 -0.61 15.71
CA TYR A 72 2.48 0.60 14.97
C TYR A 72 0.94 0.71 14.90
N PRO A 73 0.34 1.91 15.04
CA PRO A 73 -1.11 2.05 15.23
C PRO A 73 -2.00 1.54 14.08
N ALA A 74 -1.44 1.32 12.89
CA ALA A 74 -2.20 0.92 11.71
C ALA A 74 -1.37 0.06 10.75
N PRO A 75 -1.97 -0.88 10.02
CA PRO A 75 -1.31 -1.49 8.87
C PRO A 75 -1.08 -0.46 7.76
N TYR A 76 0.01 -0.60 7.03
CA TYR A 76 0.36 0.31 5.94
C TYR A 76 1.08 -0.39 4.79
N LEU A 77 0.92 0.18 3.59
CA LEU A 77 1.67 -0.16 2.39
C LEU A 77 2.81 0.84 2.25
N THR A 78 4.03 0.36 2.00
CA THR A 78 5.17 1.20 1.65
C THR A 78 5.45 1.10 0.15
N VAL A 79 5.77 2.25 -0.43
CA VAL A 79 6.28 2.40 -1.80
C VAL A 79 7.45 3.39 -1.77
N ALA A 80 8.23 3.47 -2.85
CA ALA A 80 9.35 4.39 -2.94
C ALA A 80 9.48 4.93 -4.35
N ALA A 81 9.86 6.20 -4.46
CA ALA A 81 10.26 6.82 -5.72
C ALA A 81 11.79 6.74 -5.84
N ALA A 82 12.28 5.60 -6.33
CA ALA A 82 13.71 5.40 -6.53
C ALA A 82 14.22 6.12 -7.79
N ILE A 83 15.54 6.30 -7.87
CA ILE A 83 16.19 6.88 -9.04
C ILE A 83 15.84 6.11 -10.32
N GLY A 84 15.53 6.84 -11.39
CA GLY A 84 15.18 6.26 -12.68
C GLY A 84 13.69 5.97 -12.88
N MET A 85 12.87 6.06 -11.82
CA MET A 85 11.42 5.88 -11.92
C MET A 85 10.79 6.90 -12.88
N LYS A 86 9.85 6.44 -13.70
CA LYS A 86 9.13 7.24 -14.70
C LYS A 86 7.69 7.50 -14.28
N GLN A 87 7.12 8.60 -14.75
CA GLN A 87 5.73 8.99 -14.44
C GLN A 87 4.71 7.91 -14.86
N TRP A 88 4.95 7.21 -15.98
CA TRP A 88 4.05 6.15 -16.43
C TRP A 88 4.02 4.95 -15.46
N GLU A 89 5.13 4.65 -14.78
CA GLU A 89 5.19 3.60 -13.75
C GLU A 89 4.35 3.99 -12.54
N ILE A 90 4.36 5.27 -12.16
CA ILE A 90 3.52 5.83 -11.09
C ILE A 90 2.04 5.69 -11.47
N ASN A 91 1.67 6.08 -12.70
CA ASN A 91 0.30 5.98 -13.19
C ASN A 91 -0.20 4.52 -13.20
N GLU A 92 0.64 3.59 -13.68
CA GLU A 92 0.31 2.17 -13.72
C GLU A 92 0.17 1.58 -12.31
N PHE A 93 1.05 1.96 -11.38
CA PHE A 93 0.94 1.58 -9.98
C PHE A 93 -0.40 2.05 -9.38
N ILE A 94 -0.75 3.33 -9.55
CA ILE A 94 -1.99 3.87 -8.99
C ILE A 94 -3.22 3.19 -9.60
N PHE A 95 -3.21 2.94 -10.91
CA PHE A 95 -4.29 2.23 -11.60
C PHE A 95 -4.50 0.81 -11.02
N ARG A 96 -3.41 0.04 -10.86
CA ARG A 96 -3.46 -1.32 -10.30
C ARG A 96 -3.86 -1.33 -8.84
N LEU A 97 -3.30 -0.42 -8.03
CA LEU A 97 -3.65 -0.26 -6.62
C LEU A 97 -5.15 0.02 -6.44
N THR A 98 -5.67 0.97 -7.21
CA THR A 98 -7.09 1.35 -7.15
C THR A 98 -8.00 0.17 -7.49
N LYS A 99 -7.66 -0.60 -8.54
CA LYS A 99 -8.41 -1.83 -8.89
C LYS A 99 -8.38 -2.88 -7.78
N CYS A 100 -7.23 -3.10 -7.15
CA CYS A 100 -7.11 -4.03 -6.03
C CYS A 100 -7.96 -3.59 -4.84
N LEU A 101 -7.86 -2.32 -4.44
CA LEU A 101 -8.64 -1.76 -3.33
C LEU A 101 -10.14 -1.86 -3.59
N HIS A 102 -10.60 -1.51 -4.80
CA HIS A 102 -12.01 -1.61 -5.17
C HIS A 102 -12.55 -3.04 -5.05
N SER A 103 -11.78 -4.01 -5.53
CA SER A 103 -12.14 -5.43 -5.43
C SER A 103 -12.20 -5.92 -3.98
N LEU A 104 -11.35 -5.42 -3.09
CA LEU A 104 -11.34 -5.82 -1.68
C LEU A 104 -12.44 -5.13 -0.86
N LEU A 105 -12.72 -3.86 -1.17
CA LEU A 105 -13.76 -3.06 -0.52
C LEU A 105 -15.18 -3.37 -1.03
N LYS A 106 -15.33 -4.27 -2.02
CA LYS A 106 -16.60 -4.64 -2.66
C LYS A 106 -17.43 -3.43 -3.14
N VAL A 107 -16.77 -2.36 -3.55
CA VAL A 107 -17.43 -1.13 -4.02
C VAL A 107 -18.17 -1.42 -5.34
N LYS A 108 -19.33 -0.79 -5.59
CA LYS A 108 -20.05 -0.94 -6.87
C LYS A 108 -19.17 -0.52 -8.06
N LYS A 109 -19.22 -1.27 -9.16
CA LYS A 109 -18.34 -1.10 -10.35
C LYS A 109 -18.50 0.28 -11.03
N SER A 110 -19.68 0.91 -10.92
CA SER A 110 -19.99 2.23 -11.47
C SER A 110 -19.17 3.38 -10.88
N ASN A 111 -18.73 3.27 -9.62
CA ASN A 111 -17.96 4.32 -8.96
C ASN A 111 -16.47 4.27 -9.35
N LEU A 112 -15.96 3.10 -9.74
CA LEU A 112 -14.59 2.91 -10.17
C LEU A 112 -14.33 3.49 -11.56
N SER A 113 -15.24 3.28 -12.51
CA SER A 113 -15.09 3.83 -13.86
C SER A 113 -15.01 5.35 -13.84
N ASN A 114 -15.82 6.01 -13.01
CA ASN A 114 -15.82 7.46 -12.87
C ASN A 114 -14.55 7.97 -12.19
N PHE A 115 -14.07 7.29 -11.15
CA PHE A 115 -12.82 7.64 -10.47
C PHE A 115 -11.59 7.43 -11.37
N VAL A 116 -11.49 6.29 -12.06
CA VAL A 116 -10.39 5.99 -12.97
C VAL A 116 -10.40 6.96 -14.16
N ALA A 117 -11.58 7.27 -14.73
CA ALA A 117 -11.70 8.24 -15.81
C ALA A 117 -11.13 9.60 -15.42
N GLN A 118 -11.40 10.08 -14.19
CA GLN A 118 -10.84 11.33 -13.67
C GLN A 118 -9.30 11.27 -13.51
N MET A 119 -8.72 10.11 -13.20
CA MET A 119 -7.25 9.95 -13.10
C MET A 119 -6.56 9.89 -14.47
N THR A 120 -7.20 9.31 -15.49
CA THR A 120 -6.67 9.26 -16.88
C THR A 120 -6.75 10.60 -17.62
N ILE A 121 -7.48 11.60 -17.10
CA ILE A 121 -7.65 12.91 -17.75
C ILE A 121 -6.61 13.94 -17.27
N ALA A 122 -5.74 13.63 -16.31
CA ALA A 122 -4.64 14.54 -15.95
C ALA A 122 -3.73 14.73 -17.18
N PRO A 123 -3.72 15.92 -17.82
CA PRO A 123 -2.86 16.17 -18.96
C PRO A 123 -1.42 16.00 -18.50
N SER A 124 -0.59 15.40 -19.35
CA SER A 124 0.86 15.47 -19.20
C SER A 124 1.24 16.93 -18.94
N LEU A 125 1.71 17.22 -17.72
CA LEU A 125 2.30 18.52 -17.39
C LEU A 125 3.40 18.79 -18.43
N PRO A 126 3.37 19.93 -19.13
CA PRO A 126 4.47 20.29 -20.01
C PRO A 126 5.75 20.42 -19.16
N ILE A 127 6.81 19.81 -19.68
CA ILE A 127 8.17 19.82 -19.15
C ILE A 127 8.65 21.26 -18.96
#